data_AF-A0A933PBX8-F1
#
_entry.id   AF-A0A933PBX8-F1
#
_cell.length_a   1.000
_cell.length_b   1.000
_cell.length_c   1.000
_cell.angle_alpha   90.00
_cell.angle_beta   90.00
_cell.angle_gamma   90.00
#
_symmetry.space_group_name_H-M   'P 1'
#
loop_
_entity.id
_entity.type
_entity.pdbx_description
1 polymer ?
#
loop_
_entity_poly.entity_id
_entity_poly.type
_entity_poly.pdbx_seq_one_letter_code
_entity_poly.pdbx_strand_id
1 'polypeptide(L)' 'MASRADLDTAATALEARGTPRAGIKDIVAGYILEFRDPDGIALELFSPKT' A
#
# COMPACT_ATOMS: atom_id res chain seq x y z
N MET A 1 9.17 -6.60 11.02
CA MET A 1 8.22 -5.48 11.06
C MET A 1 8.03 -4.97 9.65
N ALA A 2 6.82 -4.57 9.27
CA ALA A 2 6.57 -4.02 7.94
C ALA A 2 7.28 -2.67 7.77
N SER A 3 7.98 -2.50 6.67
CA SER A 3 8.78 -1.33 6.30
C SER A 3 8.19 -0.59 5.09
N ARG A 4 8.70 0.62 4.80
CA ARG A 4 8.35 1.33 3.57
C ARG A 4 8.67 0.50 2.31
N ALA A 5 9.76 -0.25 2.31
CA ALA A 5 10.14 -1.11 1.19
C ALA A 5 9.17 -2.28 0.97
N ASP A 6 8.54 -2.78 2.04
CA ASP A 6 7.49 -3.79 1.92
C ASP A 6 6.24 -3.20 1.24
N LEU A 7 5.93 -1.93 1.51
CA LEU A 7 4.85 -1.22 0.81
C LEU A 7 5.18 -0.97 -0.67
N ASP A 8 6.43 -0.61 -1.00
CA ASP A 8 6.87 -0.44 -2.40
C ASP A 8 6.79 -1.77 -3.16
N THR A 9 7.14 -2.88 -2.51
CA THR A 9 7.02 -4.24 -3.06
C THR A 9 5.55 -4.60 -3.31
N ALA A 10 4.66 -4.34 -2.34
CA ALA A 10 3.22 -4.56 -2.50
C ALA A 10 2.64 -3.69 -3.62
N ALA A 11 3.05 -2.43 -3.70
CA ALA A 11 2.62 -1.49 -4.73
C ALA A 11 2.98 -1.99 -6.14
N THR A 12 4.19 -2.54 -6.32
CA THR A 12 4.65 -3.15 -7.58
C THR A 12 3.82 -4.39 -7.92
N ALA A 13 3.52 -5.24 -6.93
CA ALA A 13 2.71 -6.43 -7.14
C ALA A 13 1.26 -6.10 -7.54
N LEU A 14 0.68 -5.03 -6.99
CA LEU A 14 -0.66 -4.55 -7.37
C LEU A 14 -0.68 -4.05 -8.82
N GLU A 15 0.34 -3.28 -9.24
CA GLU A 15 0.46 -2.80 -10.63
C GLU A 15 0.59 -3.96 -11.62
N ALA A 16 1.43 -4.95 -11.31
CA ALA A 16 1.60 -6.14 -12.15
C ALA A 16 0.30 -6.94 -12.33
N ARG A 17 -0.66 -6.81 -11.39
CA ARG A 17 -1.97 -7.46 -11.42
C ARG A 17 -3.07 -6.57 -12.00
N GLY A 18 -2.74 -5.35 -12.46
CA GLY A 18 -3.72 -4.38 -12.96
C GLY A 18 -4.65 -3.84 -11.89
N THR A 19 -4.28 -3.93 -10.60
CA THR A 19 -5.07 -3.39 -9.49
C THR A 19 -4.76 -1.91 -9.30
N PRO A 20 -5.74 -1.00 -9.47
CA PRO A 20 -5.52 0.42 -9.22
C PRO A 20 -5.14 0.66 -7.75
N ARG A 21 -4.03 1.36 -7.55
CA ARG A 21 -3.54 1.77 -6.23
C ARG A 21 -3.36 3.27 -6.16
N ALA A 22 -3.53 3.83 -4.97
CA ALA A 22 -2.96 5.14 -4.67
C ALA A 22 -1.42 5.00 -4.53
N GLY A 23 -0.69 6.10 -4.71
CA GLY A 23 0.70 6.15 -4.25
C GLY A 23 0.79 5.92 -2.75
N ILE A 24 1.96 5.49 -2.26
CA ILE A 24 2.17 5.33 -0.82
C ILE A 24 2.18 6.72 -0.18
N LYS A 25 1.29 6.93 0.78
CA LYS A 25 1.16 8.16 1.55
C LYS A 25 2.14 8.14 2.71
N ASP A 26 2.82 9.25 2.89
CA ASP A 26 3.58 9.54 4.09
C ASP A 26 2.64 10.26 5.08
N ILE A 27 2.42 9.65 6.24
CA ILE A 27 1.61 10.21 7.32
C ILE A 27 2.44 10.35 8.60
N VAL A 28 1.89 11.06 9.59
CA VAL A 28 2.57 11.29 10.88
C VAL A 28 2.91 9.96 11.57
N ALA A 29 2.01 8.98 11.53
CA ALA A 29 2.18 7.69 12.22
C ALA A 29 3.03 6.67 11.44
N GLY A 30 3.34 6.91 10.15
CA GLY A 30 3.92 5.89 9.29
C GLY A 30 3.70 6.13 7.80
N TYR A 31 3.58 5.02 7.06
CA TYR A 31 3.30 4.98 5.63
C TYR A 31 2.06 4.11 5.38
N ILE A 32 1.21 4.55 4.45
CA ILE A 32 -0.01 3.82 4.06
C ILE A 32 -0.04 3.61 2.54
N LEU A 33 -0.37 2.39 2.11
CA LEU A 33 -0.75 2.06 0.74
C LEU A 33 -2.25 1.73 0.71
N GLU A 34 -3.03 2.53 -0.03
CA GLU A 34 -4.47 2.32 -0.22
C GLU A 34 -4.75 1.77 -1.61
N PHE A 35 -5.66 0.81 -1.71
CA PHE A 35 -6.10 0.23 -2.98
C PHE A 35 -7.50 -0.36 -2.85
N ARG A 36 -8.08 -0.80 -3.96
CA ARG A 36 -9.31 -1.59 -3.97
C ARG A 36 -9.02 -2.99 -4.52
N ASP A 37 -9.63 -4.00 -3.93
CA ASP A 37 -9.59 -5.35 -4.48
C ASP A 37 -10.53 -5.49 -5.70
N PRO A 38 -10.57 -6.65 -6.38
CA PRO A 38 -11.46 -6.87 -7.52
C PRO A 38 -12.95 -6.74 -7.21
N ASP A 39 -13.35 -6.92 -5.95
CA ASP A 39 -14.73 -6.76 -5.47
C ASP A 39 -15.05 -5.28 -5.14
N GLY A 40 -14.06 -4.39 -5.27
CA GLY A 40 -14.16 -2.96 -5.00
C GLY A 40 -14.02 -2.59 -3.53
N ILE A 41 -13.66 -3.54 -2.66
CA ILE A 41 -13.48 -3.31 -1.22
C ILE A 41 -12.22 -2.46 -1.02
N ALA A 42 -12.34 -1.39 -0.23
CA ALA A 42 -11.20 -0.55 0.13
C ALA A 42 -10.31 -1.27 1.14
N LEU A 43 -9.02 -1.39 0.83
CA LEU A 43 -8.02 -2.04 1.65
C LEU A 43 -6.81 -1.11 1.86
N GLU A 44 -6.13 -1.31 2.98
CA GLU A 44 -4.97 -0.51 3.38
C GLU A 44 -3.85 -1.41 3.90
N LEU A 45 -2.61 -1.12 3.50
CA LEU A 45 -1.40 -1.64 4.15
C LEU A 45 -0.71 -0.51 4.90
N PHE A 46 -0.27 -0.78 6.13
CA PHE A 46 0.39 0.20 6.99
C PHE A 46 1.78 -0.29 7.43
N SER A 47 2.74 0.64 7.42
CA SER A 47 4.07 0.46 8.01
C SER A 47 4.36 1.63 8.94
N PRO A 48 4.68 1.40 10.22
CA PRO A 48 5.11 2.48 11.12
C PRO A 48 6.48 3.02 10.68
N LYS A 49 6.69 4.33 10.87
CA LYS A 49 8.02 4.94 10.76
C LYS A 49 8.84 4.51 11.98
N THR A 50 9.66 3.49 11.78
CA THR A 50 10.75 3.16 12.73
C THR A 50 11.88 4.16 12.59
#